data_AF-A0A9E3E6U1-F1
#
_entry.id   AF-A0A9E3E6U1-F1
#
_cell.length_a   1.000
_cell.length_b   1.000
_cell.length_c   1.000
_cell.angle_alpha   90.00
_cell.angle_beta   90.00
_cell.angle_gamma   90.00
#
_symmetry.space_group_name_H-M   'P 1'
#
loop_
_entity.id
_entity.type
_entity.pdbx_description
1 polymer ?
#
loop_
_entity_poly.entity_id
_entity_poly.type
_entity_poly.pdbx_seq_one_letter_code
_entity_poly.pdbx_strand_id
1 'polypeptide(L)'
;MLQQLADWLSAPDLITCGKQWVRQLVPFFTAQERREGGCWHRLFFAQVEYCDNLIFGRRAALDQLGERLLDSNRGLGKPDKLTVIFGRKINRRYRGKLQTETEDLNLGSPVMRSYKHGFAKHYVRDHDVLRFETAIQCKARLLCSPSRKTAGHHRTLSERQQDILETFLDRGELRKLGERTVLANGKRIAGLKLHRPRRLALMHSLVRFSYVAAGDTFTTKEIHLEAAEALGVAPEKYSLASVRYELSTLRAKGLVEKLPIRGATGS
;
A
#
# COMPACT_ATOMS: atom_id res chain seq x y z
N MET A 1 -17.56 -2.89 -15.11
CA MET A 1 -17.69 -3.39 -16.50
C MET A 1 -16.36 -3.93 -17.05
N LEU A 2 -15.28 -3.13 -17.17
CA LEU A 2 -13.98 -3.62 -17.67
C LEU A 2 -13.32 -4.69 -16.79
N GLN A 3 -13.34 -4.53 -15.46
CA GLN A 3 -12.77 -5.53 -14.55
C GLN A 3 -13.49 -6.88 -14.64
N GLN A 4 -14.82 -6.88 -14.74
CA GLN A 4 -15.61 -8.12 -14.88
C GLN A 4 -15.29 -8.88 -16.18
N LEU A 5 -15.02 -8.15 -17.27
CA LEU A 5 -14.58 -8.75 -18.54
C LEU A 5 -13.16 -9.34 -18.41
N ALA A 6 -12.26 -8.62 -17.71
CA ALA A 6 -10.92 -9.12 -17.43
C ALA A 6 -10.93 -10.38 -16.53
N ASP A 7 -11.83 -10.42 -15.54
CA ASP A 7 -11.99 -11.56 -14.64
C ASP A 7 -12.60 -12.79 -15.34
N TRP A 8 -13.32 -12.59 -16.44
CA TRP A 8 -13.91 -13.66 -17.24
C TRP A 8 -12.93 -14.28 -18.26
N LEU A 9 -11.85 -13.56 -18.61
CA LEU A 9 -10.83 -14.02 -19.56
C LEU A 9 -10.04 -15.22 -19.02
N SER A 10 -10.16 -16.35 -19.72
CA SER A 10 -9.48 -17.59 -19.38
C SER A 10 -8.24 -17.85 -20.24
N ALA A 11 -7.39 -18.78 -19.81
CA ALA A 11 -6.23 -19.20 -20.59
C ALA A 11 -6.61 -19.73 -22.01
N PRO A 12 -7.68 -20.54 -22.18
CA PRO A 12 -8.21 -20.89 -23.50
C PRO A 12 -8.53 -19.69 -24.41
N ASP A 13 -9.14 -18.64 -23.86
CA ASP A 13 -9.52 -17.44 -24.63
C ASP A 13 -8.27 -16.72 -25.16
N LEU A 14 -7.25 -16.57 -24.29
CA LEU A 14 -5.97 -15.98 -24.66
C LEU A 14 -5.22 -16.80 -25.72
N ILE A 15 -5.25 -18.13 -25.61
CA ILE A 15 -4.63 -19.03 -26.60
C ILE A 15 -5.34 -18.92 -27.94
N THR A 16 -6.68 -18.85 -27.94
CA THR A 16 -7.49 -18.77 -29.16
C THR A 16 -7.22 -17.45 -29.88
N CYS A 17 -7.23 -16.33 -29.15
CA CYS A 17 -6.85 -15.03 -29.68
C CYS A 17 -5.41 -15.03 -30.24
N GLY A 18 -4.44 -15.55 -29.49
CA GLY A 18 -3.05 -15.63 -29.93
C GLY A 18 -2.87 -16.49 -31.20
N LYS A 19 -3.59 -17.60 -31.32
CA LYS A 19 -3.56 -18.45 -32.52
C LYS A 19 -4.09 -17.75 -33.75
N GLN A 20 -5.13 -16.91 -33.62
CA GLN A 20 -5.65 -16.10 -34.72
C GLN A 20 -4.57 -15.15 -35.25
N TRP A 21 -3.89 -14.43 -34.36
CA TRP A 21 -2.82 -13.51 -34.75
C TRP A 21 -1.60 -14.22 -35.35
N VAL A 22 -1.18 -15.36 -34.80
CA VAL A 22 -0.09 -16.15 -35.39
C VAL A 22 -0.44 -16.61 -36.81
N ARG A 23 -1.69 -17.00 -37.07
CA ARG A 23 -2.12 -17.37 -38.44
C ARG A 23 -2.05 -16.20 -39.42
N GLN A 24 -2.33 -14.99 -38.97
CA GLN A 24 -2.33 -13.79 -39.82
C GLN A 24 -0.93 -13.21 -40.02
N LEU A 25 -0.12 -13.13 -38.95
CA LEU A 25 1.15 -12.41 -38.95
C LEU A 25 2.36 -13.30 -39.26
N VAL A 26 2.21 -14.63 -39.17
CA VAL A 26 3.31 -15.60 -39.27
C VAL A 26 2.94 -16.73 -40.28
N PRO A 27 2.68 -16.42 -41.57
CA PRO A 27 2.29 -17.43 -42.55
C PRO A 27 3.49 -18.17 -43.15
N PHE A 28 4.42 -18.66 -42.32
CA PHE A 28 5.64 -19.33 -42.81
C PHE A 28 5.38 -20.76 -43.34
N PHE A 29 4.27 -21.39 -42.95
CA PHE A 29 3.95 -22.76 -43.36
C PHE A 29 2.49 -22.88 -43.79
N THR A 30 2.26 -23.52 -44.93
CA THR A 30 0.95 -23.96 -45.39
C THR A 30 0.37 -25.03 -44.45
N ALA A 31 -0.93 -25.29 -44.55
CA ALA A 31 -1.57 -26.33 -43.74
C ALA A 31 -1.07 -27.75 -44.06
N GLN A 32 -0.49 -27.95 -45.24
CA GLN A 32 0.10 -29.21 -45.67
C GLN A 32 1.49 -29.40 -45.07
N GLU A 33 2.38 -28.40 -45.20
CA GLU A 33 3.74 -28.44 -44.63
C GLU A 33 3.74 -28.62 -43.11
N ARG A 34 2.75 -28.05 -42.39
CA ARG A 34 2.61 -28.26 -40.95
C ARG A 34 2.26 -29.71 -40.59
N ARG A 35 1.44 -30.38 -41.40
CA ARG A 35 1.03 -31.77 -41.16
C ARG A 35 2.16 -32.74 -41.49
N GLU A 36 2.84 -32.51 -42.60
CA GLU A 36 3.92 -33.39 -43.09
C GLU A 36 5.22 -33.18 -42.31
N GLY A 37 5.57 -31.94 -41.98
CA GLY A 37 6.79 -31.59 -41.25
C GLY A 37 6.65 -31.49 -39.73
N GLY A 38 5.45 -31.73 -39.17
CA GLY A 38 5.20 -31.73 -37.72
C GLY A 38 5.47 -30.39 -37.00
N CYS A 39 5.53 -29.28 -37.75
CA CYS A 39 5.92 -27.97 -37.22
C CYS A 39 4.72 -27.17 -36.71
N TRP A 40 4.71 -26.87 -35.41
CA TRP A 40 3.65 -26.11 -34.75
C TRP A 40 4.20 -24.90 -34.00
N HIS A 41 3.46 -23.78 -34.05
CA HIS A 41 3.79 -22.62 -33.24
C HIS A 41 3.37 -22.83 -31.80
N ARG A 42 4.28 -22.53 -30.88
CA ARG A 42 4.01 -22.52 -29.45
C ARG A 42 3.97 -21.08 -28.97
N LEU A 43 2.83 -20.68 -28.40
CA LEU A 43 2.69 -19.40 -27.74
C LEU A 43 3.39 -19.45 -26.38
N PHE A 44 4.03 -18.35 -26.00
CA PHE A 44 4.53 -18.10 -24.66
C PHE A 44 4.40 -16.61 -24.36
N PHE A 45 4.23 -16.26 -23.09
CA PHE A 45 4.31 -14.86 -22.66
C PHE A 45 5.77 -14.55 -22.34
N ALA A 46 6.35 -13.54 -23.00
CA ALA A 46 7.67 -13.03 -22.67
C ALA A 46 7.63 -12.14 -21.42
N GLN A 47 6.54 -11.38 -21.28
CA GLN A 47 6.29 -10.44 -20.19
C GLN A 47 4.78 -10.37 -19.94
N VAL A 48 4.41 -10.16 -18.67
CA VAL A 48 3.03 -9.84 -18.29
C VAL A 48 3.06 -8.57 -17.47
N GLU A 49 2.13 -7.67 -17.77
CA GLU A 49 1.94 -6.39 -17.10
C GLU A 49 0.54 -6.34 -16.48
N TYR A 50 0.48 -5.94 -15.21
CA TYR A 50 -0.77 -5.66 -14.50
C TYR A 50 -0.84 -4.18 -14.21
N CYS A 51 -2.03 -3.59 -14.30
CA CYS A 51 -2.21 -2.19 -13.94
C CYS A 51 -3.52 -1.90 -13.23
N ASP A 52 -3.43 -1.10 -12.17
CA ASP A 52 -4.56 -0.48 -11.49
C ASP A 52 -4.60 1.00 -11.88
N ASN A 53 -5.79 1.49 -12.23
CA ASN A 53 -6.02 2.89 -12.60
C ASN A 53 -6.95 3.53 -11.58
N LEU A 54 -6.46 4.56 -10.89
CA LEU A 54 -7.28 5.43 -10.07
C LEU A 54 -7.64 6.68 -10.89
N ILE A 55 -8.94 6.89 -11.10
CA ILE A 55 -9.47 7.99 -11.91
C ILE A 55 -9.92 9.11 -10.97
N PHE A 56 -9.40 10.32 -11.15
CA PHE A 56 -9.64 11.45 -10.27
C PHE A 56 -10.59 12.46 -10.92
N GLY A 57 -11.70 12.78 -10.26
CA GLY A 57 -12.58 13.88 -10.70
C GLY A 57 -11.96 15.27 -10.53
N ARG A 58 -10.83 15.40 -9.81
CA ARG A 58 -10.12 16.67 -9.58
C ARG A 58 -8.61 16.46 -9.70
N ARG A 59 -7.97 17.16 -10.64
CA ARG A 59 -6.51 17.09 -10.87
C ARG A 59 -5.68 17.44 -9.64
N ALA A 60 -6.07 18.48 -8.90
CA ALA A 60 -5.35 18.88 -7.69
C ALA A 60 -5.27 17.76 -6.63
N ALA A 61 -6.29 16.90 -6.52
CA ALA A 61 -6.26 15.78 -5.59
C ALA A 61 -5.27 14.69 -6.06
N LEU A 62 -5.18 14.49 -7.37
CA LEU A 62 -4.20 13.60 -7.97
C LEU A 62 -2.78 14.14 -7.75
N ASP A 63 -2.52 15.43 -7.98
CA ASP A 63 -1.18 16.00 -7.83
C ASP A 63 -0.69 15.90 -6.38
N GLN A 64 -1.54 16.25 -5.40
CA GLN A 64 -1.20 16.13 -3.98
C GLN A 64 -0.88 14.68 -3.60
N LEU A 65 -1.66 13.71 -4.11
CA LEU A 65 -1.39 12.30 -3.89
C LEU A 65 -0.09 11.85 -4.58
N GLY A 66 0.12 12.27 -5.83
CA GLY A 66 1.29 11.93 -6.63
C GLY A 66 2.59 12.36 -5.94
N GLU A 67 2.68 13.62 -5.51
CA GLU A 67 3.83 14.15 -4.77
C GLU A 67 4.11 13.35 -3.49
N ARG A 68 3.07 13.01 -2.73
CA ARG A 68 3.26 12.25 -1.48
C ARG A 68 3.62 10.79 -1.71
N LEU A 69 3.11 10.19 -2.78
CA LEU A 69 3.52 8.86 -3.20
C LEU A 69 4.99 8.87 -3.63
N LEU A 70 5.46 9.90 -4.32
CA LEU A 70 6.87 10.04 -4.67
C LEU A 70 7.74 10.15 -3.41
N ASP A 71 7.35 10.97 -2.44
CA ASP A 71 8.04 11.09 -1.15
C ASP A 71 8.01 9.81 -0.31
N SER A 72 6.87 9.14 -0.20
CA SER A 72 6.73 7.89 0.56
C SER A 72 7.52 6.76 -0.10
N ASN A 73 7.44 6.68 -1.43
CA ASN A 73 8.12 5.64 -2.18
C ASN A 73 9.64 5.89 -2.26
N ARG A 74 10.16 7.13 -2.08
CA ARG A 74 11.61 7.38 -1.86
C ARG A 74 12.14 6.50 -0.72
N GLY A 75 11.34 6.29 0.33
CA GLY A 75 11.67 5.40 1.44
C GLY A 75 11.49 3.91 1.14
N LEU A 76 10.48 3.54 0.32
CA LEU A 76 10.23 2.16 -0.10
C LEU A 76 11.26 1.62 -1.10
N GLY A 77 11.94 2.51 -1.83
CA GLY A 77 12.99 2.15 -2.77
C GLY A 77 14.27 1.61 -2.13
N LYS A 78 14.38 1.64 -0.80
CA LYS A 78 15.50 1.01 -0.08
C LYS A 78 15.49 -0.50 -0.33
N PRO A 79 16.67 -1.13 -0.58
CA PRO A 79 16.77 -2.56 -0.86
C PRO A 79 15.98 -3.44 0.13
N ASP A 80 16.09 -3.15 1.42
CA ASP A 80 15.39 -3.91 2.47
C ASP A 80 13.86 -3.86 2.37
N LYS A 81 13.29 -2.75 1.89
CA LYS A 81 11.84 -2.59 1.70
C LYS A 81 11.35 -3.17 0.36
N LEU A 82 12.19 -3.19 -0.68
CA LEU A 82 11.91 -3.90 -1.93
C LEU A 82 11.76 -5.43 -1.73
N THR A 83 12.40 -6.00 -0.70
CA THR A 83 12.18 -7.42 -0.33
C THR A 83 10.74 -7.72 0.01
N VAL A 84 10.05 -6.74 0.59
CA VAL A 84 8.70 -6.88 1.12
C VAL A 84 7.67 -6.78 0.01
N ILE A 85 7.92 -5.94 -1.01
CA ILE A 85 7.10 -5.83 -2.21
C ILE A 85 7.23 -7.09 -3.10
N PHE A 86 8.45 -7.62 -3.24
CA PHE A 86 8.73 -8.77 -4.10
C PHE A 86 8.90 -10.11 -3.34
N GLY A 87 8.43 -10.17 -2.08
CA GLY A 87 8.31 -11.40 -1.27
C GLY A 87 9.59 -12.20 -1.00
N ARG A 88 10.79 -11.64 -1.16
CA ARG A 88 12.07 -12.37 -0.96
C ARG A 88 13.12 -11.51 -0.28
N LYS A 89 13.59 -11.99 0.88
CA LYS A 89 14.72 -11.44 1.66
C LYS A 89 15.97 -11.34 0.78
N ILE A 90 16.58 -10.15 0.69
CA ILE A 90 17.86 -9.96 0.02
C ILE A 90 18.95 -10.47 0.95
N ASN A 91 19.82 -11.31 0.40
CA ASN A 91 21.02 -11.80 1.07
C ASN A 91 22.24 -11.49 0.21
N ARG A 92 23.45 -11.68 0.76
CA ARG A 92 24.73 -11.47 0.03
C ARG A 92 24.84 -12.28 -1.28
N ARG A 93 23.98 -13.28 -1.50
CA ARG A 93 23.96 -14.13 -2.70
C ARG A 93 23.08 -13.58 -3.82
N TYR A 94 22.34 -12.49 -3.60
CA TYR A 94 21.52 -11.87 -4.63
C TYR A 94 22.39 -11.18 -5.70
N ARG A 95 22.29 -11.63 -6.96
CA ARG A 95 23.10 -11.14 -8.10
C ARG A 95 22.36 -10.20 -9.08
N GLY A 96 21.17 -9.70 -8.72
CA GLY A 96 20.39 -8.80 -9.58
C GLY A 96 20.59 -7.31 -9.25
N LYS A 97 20.09 -6.41 -10.11
CA LYS A 97 19.98 -4.98 -9.79
C LYS A 97 18.79 -4.78 -8.85
N LEU A 98 18.98 -3.98 -7.79
CA LEU A 98 17.93 -3.49 -6.92
C LEU A 98 18.05 -1.99 -6.90
N GLN A 99 17.14 -1.34 -7.60
CA GLN A 99 17.21 0.10 -7.76
C GLN A 99 15.79 0.63 -7.82
N THR A 100 15.64 1.84 -7.29
CA THR A 100 14.46 2.64 -7.50
C THR A 100 14.89 3.93 -8.16
N GLU A 101 14.31 4.22 -9.31
CA GLU A 101 14.59 5.40 -10.13
C GLU A 101 13.36 6.30 -10.12
N THR A 102 13.59 7.61 -10.05
CA THR A 102 12.57 8.62 -10.30
C THR A 102 12.97 9.28 -11.61
N GLU A 103 12.23 8.99 -12.67
CA GLU A 103 12.47 9.52 -14.00
C GLU A 103 11.48 10.66 -14.25
N ASP A 104 11.99 11.87 -14.47
CA ASP A 104 11.19 12.94 -15.04
C ASP A 104 11.20 12.78 -16.57
N LEU A 105 10.10 12.26 -17.12
CA LEU A 105 9.95 11.99 -18.55
C LEU A 105 9.25 13.15 -19.29
N ASN A 106 9.17 14.35 -18.70
CA ASN A 106 8.37 15.47 -19.21
C ASN A 106 6.87 15.16 -19.33
N LEU A 107 6.37 14.17 -18.57
CA LEU A 107 4.97 13.74 -18.59
C LEU A 107 4.07 14.52 -17.62
N GLY A 108 4.52 15.67 -17.11
CA GLY A 108 3.81 16.48 -16.11
C GLY A 108 3.78 15.87 -14.70
N SER A 109 4.23 14.62 -14.53
CA SER A 109 4.47 13.99 -13.23
C SER A 109 5.58 12.94 -13.37
N PRO A 110 6.54 12.85 -12.43
CA PRO A 110 7.66 11.93 -12.56
C PRO A 110 7.22 10.48 -12.39
N VAL A 111 7.89 9.58 -13.11
CA VAL A 111 7.63 8.14 -13.09
C VAL A 111 8.56 7.49 -12.09
N MET A 112 7.98 6.77 -11.13
CA MET A 112 8.77 6.00 -10.19
C MET A 112 8.90 4.56 -10.64
N ARG A 113 10.13 4.05 -10.74
CA ARG A 113 10.44 2.69 -11.23
C ARG A 113 11.23 1.90 -10.21
N SER A 114 10.74 0.73 -9.78
CA SER A 114 11.49 -0.17 -8.89
C SER A 114 11.85 -1.48 -9.58
N TYR A 115 13.13 -1.85 -9.61
CA TYR A 115 13.68 -2.97 -10.39
C TYR A 115 14.11 -4.16 -9.53
N LYS A 116 13.81 -5.38 -10.01
CA LYS A 116 14.36 -6.65 -9.49
C LYS A 116 14.48 -7.73 -10.59
N HIS A 117 13.36 -8.36 -10.95
CA HIS A 117 13.21 -9.31 -12.08
C HIS A 117 12.00 -8.93 -12.96
N GLY A 118 11.73 -7.63 -12.97
CA GLY A 118 10.51 -6.96 -13.36
C GLY A 118 10.59 -5.52 -12.86
N PHE A 119 9.57 -4.72 -13.17
CA PHE A 119 9.49 -3.35 -12.73
C PHE A 119 8.11 -3.03 -12.16
N ALA A 120 8.06 -2.19 -11.13
CA ALA A 120 6.85 -1.50 -10.70
C ALA A 120 6.96 -0.04 -11.12
N LYS A 121 5.90 0.52 -11.72
CA LYS A 121 5.82 1.88 -12.25
C LYS A 121 4.60 2.59 -11.70
N HIS A 122 4.77 3.77 -11.10
CA HIS A 122 3.64 4.66 -10.79
C HIS A 122 3.78 5.95 -11.57
N TYR A 123 2.71 6.38 -12.25
CA TYR A 123 2.72 7.59 -13.06
C TYR A 123 1.31 8.12 -13.32
N VAL A 124 1.24 9.41 -13.65
CA VAL A 124 0.01 10.06 -14.11
C VAL A 124 -0.11 9.88 -15.62
N ARG A 125 -1.31 9.50 -16.05
CA ARG A 125 -1.68 9.22 -17.43
C ARG A 125 -2.89 10.05 -17.81
N ASP A 126 -2.94 10.51 -19.06
CA ASP A 126 -4.12 11.13 -19.67
C ASP A 126 -4.73 12.26 -18.83
N HIS A 127 -3.89 12.96 -18.04
CA HIS A 127 -4.19 14.04 -17.10
C HIS A 127 -4.81 13.66 -15.74
N ASP A 128 -5.77 12.74 -15.65
CA ASP A 128 -6.54 12.51 -14.42
C ASP A 128 -6.47 11.07 -13.89
N VAL A 129 -5.63 10.24 -14.50
CA VAL A 129 -5.46 8.83 -14.12
C VAL A 129 -4.12 8.63 -13.45
N LEU A 130 -4.12 8.23 -12.18
CA LEU A 130 -2.93 7.69 -11.52
C LEU A 130 -2.88 6.18 -11.77
N ARG A 131 -1.84 5.73 -12.48
CA ARG A 131 -1.64 4.33 -12.81
C ARG A 131 -0.55 3.70 -11.96
N PHE A 132 -0.86 2.53 -11.41
CA PHE A 132 0.07 1.62 -10.77
C PHE A 132 0.27 0.43 -11.69
N GLU A 133 1.48 0.23 -12.21
CA GLU A 133 1.79 -0.80 -13.19
C GLU A 133 2.88 -1.73 -12.62
N THR A 134 2.73 -3.04 -12.82
CA THR A 134 3.74 -4.02 -12.44
C THR A 134 3.98 -4.98 -13.60
N ALA A 135 5.20 -5.01 -14.09
CA ALA A 135 5.64 -5.90 -15.14
C ALA A 135 6.63 -6.93 -14.60
N ILE A 136 6.46 -8.18 -15.00
CA ILE A 136 7.41 -9.25 -14.67
C ILE A 136 7.77 -10.01 -15.95
N GLN A 137 9.07 -10.23 -16.14
CA GLN A 137 9.56 -11.07 -17.23
C GLN A 137 9.32 -12.55 -16.91
N CYS A 138 8.72 -13.27 -17.84
CA CYS A 138 8.41 -14.68 -17.69
C CYS A 138 9.60 -15.52 -18.19
N LYS A 139 10.26 -16.24 -17.28
CA LYS A 139 11.46 -17.05 -17.60
C LYS A 139 11.16 -18.41 -18.25
N ALA A 140 9.89 -18.80 -18.44
CA ALA A 140 9.51 -20.13 -18.90
C ALA A 140 8.79 -20.12 -20.26
N ARG A 141 9.22 -21.00 -21.19
CA ARG A 141 8.64 -21.26 -22.52
C ARG A 141 7.29 -22.01 -22.50
N LEU A 142 6.64 -22.10 -21.33
CA LEU A 142 5.37 -22.80 -21.14
C LEU A 142 4.28 -21.76 -20.89
N LEU A 143 3.10 -21.96 -21.50
CA LEU A 143 1.81 -21.36 -21.14
C LEU A 143 1.38 -21.83 -19.73
N CYS A 144 2.27 -21.72 -18.75
CA CYS A 144 1.88 -21.87 -17.36
C CYS A 144 1.36 -20.51 -16.93
N SER A 145 0.11 -20.50 -16.45
CA SER A 145 -0.69 -19.37 -15.99
C SER A 145 0.12 -18.11 -15.69
N PRO A 146 -0.32 -16.90 -16.13
CA PRO A 146 0.19 -15.65 -15.59
C PRO A 146 0.24 -15.80 -14.08
N SER A 147 1.43 -15.99 -13.54
CA SER A 147 1.54 -16.86 -12.37
C SER A 147 0.75 -16.25 -11.22
N ARG A 148 0.00 -17.05 -10.45
CA ARG A 148 -0.62 -16.58 -9.19
C ARG A 148 0.34 -15.72 -8.35
N LYS A 149 1.65 -15.97 -8.48
CA LYS A 149 2.74 -15.20 -7.86
C LYS A 149 2.87 -13.78 -8.44
N THR A 150 2.72 -13.58 -9.75
CA THR A 150 2.77 -12.27 -10.42
C THR A 150 1.58 -11.41 -10.03
N ALA A 151 0.36 -11.96 -10.11
CA ALA A 151 -0.85 -11.31 -9.61
C ALA A 151 -0.74 -11.04 -8.09
N GLY A 152 -0.10 -11.94 -7.34
CA GLY A 152 0.22 -11.75 -5.92
C GLY A 152 1.15 -10.55 -5.67
N HIS A 153 2.24 -10.39 -6.42
CA HIS A 153 3.12 -9.22 -6.25
C HIS A 153 2.43 -7.90 -6.60
N HIS A 154 1.63 -7.87 -7.67
CA HIS A 154 0.85 -6.69 -8.01
C HIS A 154 -0.16 -6.36 -6.90
N ARG A 155 -0.89 -7.37 -6.42
CA ARG A 155 -1.82 -7.22 -5.28
C ARG A 155 -1.12 -6.71 -4.03
N THR A 156 0.02 -7.29 -3.64
CA THR A 156 0.79 -6.83 -2.47
C THR A 156 1.28 -5.39 -2.63
N LEU A 157 1.65 -4.99 -3.85
CA LEU A 157 2.00 -3.60 -4.13
C LEU A 157 0.76 -2.71 -4.00
N SER A 158 -0.37 -3.07 -4.59
CA SER A 158 -1.62 -2.31 -4.51
C SER A 158 -2.14 -2.20 -3.07
N GLU A 159 -2.11 -3.27 -2.28
CA GLU A 159 -2.45 -3.26 -0.84
C GLU A 159 -1.53 -2.31 -0.05
N ARG A 160 -0.22 -2.32 -0.32
CA ARG A 160 0.73 -1.40 0.31
C ARG A 160 0.52 0.05 -0.10
N GLN A 161 0.18 0.29 -1.37
CA GLN A 161 -0.18 1.63 -1.83
C GLN A 161 -1.50 2.07 -1.20
N GLN A 162 -2.42 1.15 -0.92
CA GLN A 162 -3.65 1.42 -0.20
C GLN A 162 -3.38 1.85 1.26
N ASP A 163 -2.47 1.21 1.99
CA ASP A 163 -2.08 1.67 3.33
C ASP A 163 -1.56 3.13 3.30
N ILE A 164 -0.78 3.48 2.27
CA ILE A 164 -0.28 4.86 2.08
C ILE A 164 -1.45 5.81 1.73
N LEU A 165 -2.38 5.37 0.88
CA LEU A 165 -3.59 6.13 0.52
C LEU A 165 -4.51 6.36 1.73
N GLU A 166 -4.66 5.39 2.63
CA GLU A 166 -5.47 5.47 3.85
C GLU A 166 -4.90 6.44 4.88
N THR A 167 -3.58 6.62 4.91
CA THR A 167 -2.96 7.69 5.71
C THR A 167 -3.02 9.09 5.07
N PHE A 168 -3.37 9.17 3.77
CA PHE A 168 -3.28 10.40 2.98
C PHE A 168 -4.64 11.06 2.70
N LEU A 169 -5.65 10.28 2.35
CA LEU A 169 -6.99 10.81 2.12
C LEU A 169 -7.66 11.00 3.48
N ASP A 170 -7.58 12.22 4.03
CA ASP A 170 -8.55 12.64 5.04
C ASP A 170 -9.94 12.64 4.38
N ARG A 171 -10.70 11.56 4.57
CA ARG A 171 -12.11 11.43 4.20
C ARG A 171 -13.00 12.17 5.23
N GLY A 172 -12.40 13.13 5.94
CA GLY A 172 -12.98 13.89 7.03
C GLY A 172 -12.75 13.28 8.41
N GLU A 173 -11.90 12.27 8.56
CA GLU A 173 -11.49 11.73 9.87
C GLU A 173 -10.85 12.80 10.75
N LEU A 174 -9.91 13.60 10.24
CA LEU A 174 -9.28 14.70 10.99
C LEU A 174 -10.30 15.76 11.37
N ARG A 175 -11.22 16.09 10.45
CA ARG A 175 -12.34 17.00 10.74
C ARG A 175 -13.27 16.43 11.81
N LYS A 176 -13.67 15.15 11.73
CA LYS A 176 -14.46 14.43 12.73
C LYS A 176 -13.77 14.37 14.09
N LEU A 177 -12.44 14.25 14.12
CA LEU A 177 -11.66 14.36 15.36
C LEU A 177 -11.80 15.75 15.97
N GLY A 178 -11.77 16.80 15.15
CA GLY A 178 -11.98 18.20 15.57
C GLY A 178 -13.42 18.55 16.00
N GLU A 179 -14.42 17.77 15.60
CA GLU A 179 -15.83 17.97 15.95
C GLU A 179 -16.18 17.45 17.36
N ARG A 180 -17.34 17.83 17.92
CA ARG A 180 -17.79 17.35 19.24
C ARG A 180 -18.34 15.92 19.13
N THR A 181 -17.95 15.03 20.03
CA THR A 181 -18.56 13.68 20.13
C THR A 181 -19.61 13.63 21.23
N VAL A 182 -20.75 12.99 20.97
CA VAL A 182 -21.78 12.69 21.97
C VAL A 182 -21.74 11.20 22.25
N LEU A 183 -21.51 10.82 23.50
CA LEU A 183 -21.48 9.43 23.94
C LEU A 183 -22.91 8.88 24.12
N ALA A 184 -23.06 7.55 24.16
CA ALA A 184 -24.36 6.89 24.35
C ALA A 184 -25.11 7.34 25.62
N ASN A 185 -24.38 7.73 26.66
CA ASN A 185 -24.93 8.27 27.91
C ASN A 185 -25.25 9.78 27.84
N GLY A 186 -25.28 10.38 26.65
CA GLY A 186 -25.55 11.80 26.43
C GLY A 186 -24.39 12.75 26.74
N LYS A 187 -23.27 12.26 27.30
CA LYS A 187 -22.12 13.08 27.65
C LYS A 187 -21.44 13.65 26.40
N ARG A 188 -21.18 14.96 26.42
CA ARG A 188 -20.56 15.70 25.33
C ARG A 188 -19.05 15.83 25.56
N ILE A 189 -18.25 15.36 24.61
CA ILE A 189 -16.79 15.44 24.63
C ILE A 189 -16.33 16.41 23.54
N ALA A 190 -15.52 17.39 23.94
CA ALA A 190 -14.99 18.40 23.02
C ALA A 190 -14.10 17.78 21.95
N GLY A 191 -14.00 18.46 20.81
CA GLY A 191 -13.12 18.07 19.72
C GLY A 191 -11.63 18.02 20.08
N LEU A 192 -10.91 17.21 19.33
CA LEU A 192 -9.49 17.03 19.47
C LEU A 192 -8.73 18.21 18.83
N LYS A 193 -8.28 19.13 19.68
CA LYS A 193 -7.36 20.21 19.33
C LYS A 193 -5.94 19.66 19.11
N LEU A 194 -5.64 19.25 17.88
CA LEU A 194 -4.34 18.68 17.49
C LEU A 194 -3.16 19.67 17.64
N HIS A 195 -3.41 20.97 17.69
CA HIS A 195 -2.35 21.98 17.91
C HIS A 195 -1.83 22.04 19.36
N ARG A 196 -2.39 21.28 20.30
CA ARG A 196 -2.02 21.35 21.72
C ARG A 196 -0.79 20.46 21.99
N PRO A 197 0.34 21.01 22.49
CA PRO A 197 1.58 20.25 22.68
C PRO A 197 1.42 18.98 23.53
N ARG A 198 0.63 19.04 24.61
CA ARG A 198 0.38 17.89 25.49
C ARG A 198 -0.29 16.71 24.78
N ARG A 199 -1.29 17.01 23.93
CA ARG A 199 -2.00 15.99 23.14
C ARG A 199 -1.13 15.39 22.06
N LEU A 200 -0.31 16.21 21.40
CA LEU A 200 0.66 15.71 20.42
C LEU A 200 1.70 14.81 21.09
N ALA A 201 2.22 15.21 22.24
CA ALA A 201 3.15 14.39 23.01
C ALA A 201 2.52 13.05 23.41
N LEU A 202 1.28 13.04 23.88
CA LEU A 202 0.55 11.80 24.19
C LEU A 202 0.32 10.92 22.95
N MET A 203 -0.11 11.51 21.83
CA MET A 203 -0.33 10.77 20.58
C MET A 203 0.98 10.21 20.02
N HIS A 204 2.08 10.94 20.16
CA HIS A 204 3.41 10.49 19.79
C HIS A 204 3.86 9.29 20.63
N SER A 205 3.58 9.30 21.94
CA SER A 205 3.86 8.15 22.81
C SER A 205 3.10 6.89 22.39
N LEU A 206 1.82 7.02 22.00
CA LEU A 206 0.99 5.89 21.56
C LEU A 206 1.56 5.12 20.36
N VAL A 207 2.34 5.78 19.49
CA VAL A 207 2.89 5.17 18.27
C VAL A 207 4.33 4.69 18.44
N ARG A 208 4.87 4.66 19.66
CA ARG A 208 6.21 4.11 19.93
C ARG A 208 6.23 2.61 19.69
N PHE A 209 7.33 2.14 19.10
CA PHE A 209 7.53 0.73 18.74
C PHE A 209 7.49 -0.21 19.96
N SER A 210 7.80 0.29 21.16
CA SER A 210 7.71 -0.44 22.43
C SER A 210 6.33 -1.05 22.66
N TYR A 211 5.25 -0.32 22.32
CA TYR A 211 3.88 -0.81 22.50
C TYR A 211 3.47 -1.82 21.44
N VAL A 212 3.95 -1.66 20.21
CA VAL A 212 3.75 -2.65 19.13
C VAL A 212 4.42 -3.98 19.49
N ALA A 213 5.61 -3.93 20.08
CA ALA A 213 6.32 -5.13 20.56
C ALA A 213 5.70 -5.74 21.83
N ALA A 214 5.00 -4.94 22.65
CA ALA A 214 4.32 -5.36 23.88
C ALA A 214 2.85 -5.78 23.67
N GLY A 215 2.45 -6.09 22.43
CA GLY A 215 1.11 -6.56 22.10
C GLY A 215 0.04 -5.46 22.11
N ASP A 216 0.41 -4.25 21.70
CA ASP A 216 -0.46 -3.07 21.57
C ASP A 216 -1.12 -2.61 22.89
N THR A 217 -0.45 -2.87 24.03
CA THR A 217 -0.94 -2.50 25.37
C THR A 217 0.03 -1.61 26.13
N PHE A 218 -0.51 -0.77 27.01
CA PHE A 218 0.26 0.12 27.89
C PHE A 218 -0.49 0.41 29.18
N THR A 219 0.24 0.73 30.24
CA THR A 219 -0.35 1.30 31.46
C THR A 219 -0.36 2.83 31.40
N THR A 220 -1.28 3.45 32.15
CA THR A 220 -1.32 4.92 32.24
C THR A 220 -0.02 5.51 32.83
N LYS A 221 0.71 4.74 33.63
CA LYS A 221 2.00 5.18 34.21
C LYS A 221 3.11 5.16 33.17
N GLU A 222 3.20 4.11 32.35
CA GLU A 222 4.18 4.02 31.26
C GLU A 222 4.02 5.17 30.29
N ILE A 223 2.79 5.37 29.77
CA ILE A 223 2.56 6.39 28.76
C ILE A 223 2.71 7.81 29.31
N HIS A 224 2.50 8.00 30.62
CA HIS A 224 2.71 9.29 31.27
C HIS A 224 4.18 9.70 31.25
N LEU A 225 5.10 8.79 31.57
CA LEU A 225 6.53 9.05 31.53
C LEU A 225 6.99 9.41 30.12
N GLU A 226 6.58 8.63 29.12
CA GLU A 226 6.94 8.86 27.73
C GLU A 226 6.35 10.14 27.16
N ALA A 227 5.12 10.49 27.55
CA ALA A 227 4.48 11.71 27.09
C ALA A 227 5.09 12.95 27.76
N ALA A 228 5.57 12.85 29.01
CA ALA A 228 6.33 13.92 29.66
C ALA A 228 7.69 14.13 28.96
N GLU A 229 8.37 13.04 28.61
CA GLU A 229 9.61 13.07 27.82
C GLU A 229 9.39 13.71 26.44
N ALA A 230 8.37 13.27 25.69
CA ALA A 230 8.05 13.84 24.38
C ALA A 230 7.65 15.33 24.44
N LEU A 231 7.11 15.78 25.58
CA LEU A 231 6.79 17.19 25.84
C LEU A 231 8.02 18.00 26.29
N GLY A 232 9.13 17.36 26.62
CA GLY A 232 10.34 18.00 27.15
C GLY A 232 10.16 18.55 28.57
N VAL A 233 9.29 17.95 29.39
CA VAL A 233 9.03 18.39 30.76
C VAL A 233 9.27 17.27 31.76
N ALA A 234 9.60 17.64 33.00
CA ALA A 234 9.69 16.70 34.10
C ALA A 234 8.30 16.05 34.37
N PRO A 235 8.22 14.75 34.69
CA PRO A 235 6.95 14.04 34.91
C PRO A 235 6.02 14.69 35.93
N GLU A 236 6.58 15.37 36.93
CA GLU A 236 5.85 16.07 37.99
C GLU A 236 5.07 17.29 37.45
N LYS A 237 5.56 17.90 36.37
CA LYS A 237 4.92 19.04 35.70
C LYS A 237 3.78 18.60 34.78
N TYR A 238 3.70 17.32 34.42
CA TYR A 238 2.60 16.77 33.65
C TYR A 238 1.76 15.83 34.53
N SER A 239 0.70 16.33 35.14
CA SER A 239 -0.04 15.51 36.11
C SER A 239 -0.72 14.28 35.50
N LEU A 240 -0.76 13.18 36.25
CA LEU A 240 -1.50 11.97 35.87
C LEU A 240 -3.00 12.23 35.62
N ALA A 241 -3.58 13.21 36.30
CA ALA A 241 -4.97 13.63 36.05
C ALA A 241 -5.14 14.20 34.64
N SER A 242 -4.15 14.97 34.16
CA SER A 242 -4.15 15.50 32.80
C SER A 242 -4.06 14.38 31.76
N VAL A 243 -3.15 13.43 31.96
CA VAL A 243 -3.01 12.25 31.07
C VAL A 243 -4.31 11.45 31.03
N ARG A 244 -4.94 11.19 32.17
CA ARG A 244 -6.21 10.45 32.25
C ARG A 244 -7.34 11.17 31.52
N TYR A 245 -7.38 12.50 31.61
CA TYR A 245 -8.37 13.31 30.89
C TYR A 245 -8.15 13.24 29.37
N GLU A 246 -6.90 13.34 28.91
CA GLU A 246 -6.57 13.22 27.49
C GLU A 246 -6.86 11.82 26.97
N LEU A 247 -6.46 10.76 27.67
CA LEU A 247 -6.80 9.37 27.35
C LEU A 247 -8.32 9.14 27.33
N SER A 248 -9.08 9.78 28.22
CA SER A 248 -10.55 9.70 28.17
C SER A 248 -11.14 10.36 26.94
N THR A 249 -10.51 11.43 26.44
CA THR A 249 -10.91 12.09 25.20
C THR A 249 -10.60 11.20 24.01
N LEU A 250 -9.41 10.59 23.98
CA LEU A 250 -9.02 9.66 22.92
C LEU A 250 -9.91 8.40 22.90
N ARG A 251 -10.29 7.87 24.08
CA ARG A 251 -11.29 6.78 24.19
C ARG A 251 -12.64 7.17 23.60
N ALA A 252 -13.14 8.36 23.95
CA ALA A 252 -14.40 8.87 23.40
C ALA A 252 -14.34 9.08 21.87
N LYS A 253 -13.15 9.23 21.31
CA LYS A 253 -12.89 9.33 19.87
C LYS A 253 -12.60 7.98 19.21
N GLY A 254 -12.64 6.87 19.95
CA GLY A 254 -12.37 5.53 19.42
C GLY A 254 -10.90 5.28 19.07
N LEU A 255 -9.96 6.12 19.53
CA LEU A 255 -8.53 6.00 19.21
C LEU A 255 -7.77 5.07 20.17
N VAL A 256 -8.34 4.79 21.34
CA VAL A 256 -7.80 3.86 22.34
C VAL A 256 -8.97 3.18 23.06
N GLU A 257 -8.74 1.99 23.57
CA GLU A 257 -9.71 1.22 24.35
C GLU A 257 -9.17 0.90 25.73
N LYS A 258 -10.05 0.86 26.74
CA LYS A 258 -9.67 0.38 28.08
C LYS A 258 -9.87 -1.13 28.13
N LEU A 259 -8.78 -1.88 28.18
CA LEU A 259 -8.84 -3.32 28.35
C LEU A 259 -9.32 -3.71 29.77
N PRO A 260 -10.06 -4.83 29.90
CA PRO A 260 -10.41 -5.38 31.20
C PRO A 260 -9.13 -5.81 31.95
N ILE A 261 -9.15 -5.69 33.28
CA ILE A 261 -8.05 -6.16 34.12
C ILE A 261 -7.98 -7.68 33.97
N ARG A 262 -6.85 -8.22 33.49
CA ARG A 262 -6.60 -9.67 33.50
C ARG A 262 -6.72 -10.16 34.94
N GLY A 263 -7.83 -10.84 35.26
CA GLY A 263 -8.14 -11.34 36.61
C GLY A 263 -9.60 -11.23 37.06
N ALA A 264 -10.49 -10.56 36.31
CA ALA A 264 -11.92 -10.54 36.61
C ALA A 264 -12.71 -11.48 35.67
N THR A 265 -12.47 -12.79 35.80
CA THR A 265 -13.50 -13.78 35.47
C THR A 265 -14.48 -13.78 36.65
N GLY A 266 -15.59 -13.05 36.49
CA GLY A 266 -16.70 -13.09 37.42
C GLY A 266 -17.55 -14.33 37.17
N SER A 267 -17.66 -15.13 38.22
CA SER A 267 -18.81 -15.95 38.66
C SER A 267 -20.10 -15.85 37.87
#